data_AF-A0A177DSQ4-F1
#
_entry.id   AF-A0A177DSQ4-F1
#
_cell.length_a   1.000
_cell.length_b   1.000
_cell.length_c   1.000
_cell.angle_alpha   90.00
_cell.angle_beta   90.00
_cell.angle_gamma   90.00
#
_symmetry.space_group_name_H-M   'P 1'
#
loop_
_entity.id
_entity.type
_entity.pdbx_description
1 polymer ?
#
loop_
_entity_poly.entity_id
_entity_poly.type
_entity_poly.pdbx_seq_one_letter_code
_entity_poly.pdbx_strand_id
1 'polypeptide(L)'
;MNQPQVDNTQISGFYGPGAWAAWVITMVISWAPIVQRDFTHNLHFIGYALYTNWATIDLMHHMKLALQHQRDFGELEYPQIGNLIASSAVLHIGIYLAISQLVTCLFQSQVLGFEDKSPMMRRQLFLTLGLVLPVSVVCFSVGSTFNYLVPRMIPLSFLFGFSVELYSFCDLVGLFIDFKYSAVVTIVHFTIFCFSIKCFILFFLSDVSYIMDESNLIPHKRCYFVPCAPQDIDEWDQVFSLLVALFLFLYEFGLGILNAVKKGFQTWLTAVW
;
A
#
# COMPACT_ATOMS: atom_id res chain seq x y z
N MET A 1 19.02 24.42 30.40
CA MET A 1 17.72 23.72 30.39
C MET A 1 17.94 22.38 29.73
N ASN A 2 17.77 21.28 30.46
CA ASN A 2 17.83 19.95 29.86
C ASN A 2 16.54 19.77 29.05
N GLN A 3 16.66 19.48 27.76
CA GLN A 3 15.49 19.06 26.99
C GLN A 3 14.94 17.79 27.64
N PRO A 4 13.62 17.72 27.90
CA PRO A 4 13.01 16.49 28.38
C PRO A 4 13.34 15.37 27.40
N GLN A 5 13.90 14.29 27.93
CA GLN A 5 14.22 13.11 27.15
C GLN A 5 12.88 12.49 26.72
N VAL A 6 12.50 12.69 25.46
CA VAL A 6 11.26 12.15 24.91
C VAL A 6 11.39 10.63 24.91
N ASP A 7 10.51 9.98 25.66
CA ASP A 7 10.45 8.53 25.71
C ASP A 7 9.86 8.03 24.38
N ASN A 8 10.73 7.60 23.46
CA ASN A 8 10.33 7.18 22.13
C ASN A 8 9.67 5.77 22.11
N THR A 9 9.46 5.15 23.27
CA THR A 9 8.88 3.78 23.38
C THR A 9 7.40 3.69 23.04
N GLN A 10 6.71 4.81 22.77
CA GLN A 10 5.27 4.83 22.49
C GLN A 10 4.88 4.77 21.01
N ILE A 11 5.84 4.75 20.08
CA ILE A 11 5.52 4.58 18.66
C ILE A 11 5.14 3.11 18.43
N SER A 12 4.03 2.88 17.72
CA SER A 12 3.53 1.53 17.49
C SER A 12 4.58 0.72 16.73
N GLY A 13 4.98 -0.42 17.29
CA GLY A 13 5.97 -1.27 16.66
C GLY A 13 5.54 -1.82 15.30
N PHE A 14 4.25 -1.73 14.98
CA PHE A 14 3.74 -2.09 13.67
C PHE A 14 4.42 -1.33 12.50
N TYR A 15 4.93 -0.12 12.75
CA TYR A 15 5.68 0.68 11.77
C TYR A 15 7.20 0.60 11.98
N GLY A 16 7.68 -0.45 12.64
CA GLY A 16 9.09 -0.75 12.79
C GLY A 16 9.73 -1.33 11.51
N PRO A 17 11.06 -1.48 11.48
CA PRO A 17 11.79 -1.90 10.29
C PRO A 17 11.45 -3.31 9.80
N GLY A 18 11.21 -4.25 10.71
CA GLY A 18 10.90 -5.63 10.36
C GLY A 18 9.52 -5.77 9.73
N ALA A 19 8.52 -5.16 10.36
CA ALA A 19 7.14 -5.12 9.85
C ALA A 19 7.06 -4.38 8.50
N TRP A 20 7.76 -3.25 8.37
CA TRP A 20 7.84 -2.51 7.11
C TRP A 20 8.48 -3.34 5.98
N ALA A 21 9.63 -3.98 6.26
CA ALA A 21 10.30 -4.83 5.28
C ALA A 21 9.43 -6.02 4.88
N ALA A 22 8.76 -6.66 5.85
CA ALA A 22 7.82 -7.74 5.61
C ALA A 22 6.69 -7.31 4.67
N TRP A 23 6.10 -6.13 4.93
CA TRP A 23 5.08 -5.55 4.07
C TRP A 23 5.60 -5.30 2.66
N VAL A 24 6.77 -4.66 2.50
CA VAL A 24 7.40 -4.43 1.19
C VAL A 24 7.64 -5.73 0.42
N ILE A 25 8.15 -6.77 1.10
CA ILE A 25 8.35 -8.09 0.50
C ILE A 25 7.01 -8.64 0.00
N THR A 26 5.96 -8.65 0.82
CA THR A 26 4.64 -9.16 0.40
C THR A 26 4.04 -8.36 -0.74
N MET A 27 4.26 -7.04 -0.78
CA MET A 27 3.87 -6.18 -1.90
C MET A 27 4.58 -6.59 -3.19
N VAL A 28 5.91 -6.69 -3.19
CA VAL A 28 6.69 -7.08 -4.39
C VAL A 28 6.28 -8.48 -4.87
N ILE A 29 6.20 -9.44 -3.95
CA ILE A 29 5.79 -10.81 -4.25
C ILE A 29 4.43 -10.83 -4.93
N SER A 30 3.48 -10.02 -4.45
CA SER A 30 2.13 -10.10 -4.94
C SER A 30 2.01 -9.80 -6.45
N TRP A 31 2.96 -9.07 -7.02
CA TRP A 31 3.04 -8.82 -8.46
C TRP A 31 3.58 -10.00 -9.28
N ALA A 32 4.41 -10.86 -8.71
CA ALA A 32 5.07 -11.91 -9.47
C ALA A 32 4.09 -12.89 -10.16
N PRO A 33 3.02 -13.35 -9.51
CA PRO A 33 1.97 -14.18 -10.14
C PRO A 33 1.26 -13.50 -11.32
N ILE A 34 1.06 -12.17 -11.25
CA ILE A 34 0.49 -11.38 -12.36
C ILE A 34 1.45 -11.34 -13.56
N VAL A 35 2.75 -11.19 -13.30
CA VAL A 35 3.79 -11.14 -14.34
C VAL A 35 4.00 -12.52 -14.96
N GLN A 36 4.04 -13.56 -14.13
CA GLN A 36 4.24 -14.95 -14.54
C GLN A 36 2.99 -15.58 -15.17
N ARG A 37 1.83 -14.93 -15.02
CA ARG A 37 0.52 -15.46 -15.44
C ARG A 37 0.17 -16.78 -14.77
N ASP A 38 0.69 -16.99 -13.57
CA ASP A 38 0.39 -18.15 -12.74
C ASP A 38 -0.46 -17.68 -11.57
N PHE A 39 -1.69 -18.16 -11.49
CA PHE A 39 -2.64 -17.78 -10.42
C PHE A 39 -3.00 -18.98 -9.54
N THR A 40 -2.24 -20.07 -9.62
CA THR A 40 -2.49 -21.32 -8.86
C THR A 40 -2.41 -21.07 -7.35
N HIS A 41 -1.47 -20.23 -6.94
CA HIS A 41 -1.28 -19.79 -5.57
C HIS A 41 -1.63 -18.31 -5.46
N ASN A 42 -2.42 -17.95 -4.45
CA ASN A 42 -2.78 -16.55 -4.19
C ASN A 42 -2.50 -16.13 -2.74
N LEU A 43 -1.73 -16.90 -1.96
CA LEU A 43 -1.53 -16.58 -0.54
C LEU A 43 -0.71 -15.29 -0.33
N HIS A 44 0.09 -14.90 -1.32
CA HIS A 44 0.92 -13.70 -1.26
C HIS A 44 0.18 -12.39 -1.08
N PHE A 45 -1.07 -12.27 -1.55
CA PHE A 45 -1.80 -11.02 -1.40
C PHE A 45 -2.30 -10.82 0.04
N ILE A 46 -2.46 -11.92 0.80
CA ILE A 46 -3.03 -11.88 2.14
C ILE A 46 -2.16 -11.02 3.06
N GLY A 47 -0.84 -11.18 2.96
CA GLY A 47 0.12 -10.42 3.75
C GLY A 47 -0.10 -8.92 3.59
N TYR A 48 0.03 -8.38 2.38
CA TYR A 48 -0.10 -6.94 2.20
C TYR A 48 -1.54 -6.45 2.47
N ALA A 49 -2.57 -7.23 2.15
CA ALA A 49 -3.96 -6.86 2.43
C ALA A 49 -4.22 -6.72 3.93
N LEU A 50 -3.72 -7.65 4.75
CA LEU A 50 -3.79 -7.56 6.21
C LEU A 50 -3.06 -6.33 6.73
N TYR A 51 -1.86 -6.04 6.21
CA TYR A 51 -1.10 -4.86 6.60
C TYR A 51 -1.82 -3.55 6.27
N THR A 52 -2.40 -3.44 5.08
CA THR A 52 -3.17 -2.25 4.68
C THR A 52 -4.43 -2.10 5.55
N ASN A 53 -5.15 -3.19 5.84
CA ASN A 53 -6.31 -3.15 6.73
C ASN A 53 -5.94 -2.78 8.17
N TRP A 54 -4.83 -3.29 8.68
CA TRP A 54 -4.33 -2.92 10.00
C TRP A 54 -3.96 -1.44 10.06
N ALA A 55 -3.23 -0.93 9.05
CA ALA A 55 -2.92 0.49 8.95
C ALA A 55 -4.18 1.36 8.88
N THR A 56 -5.25 0.89 8.24
CA THR A 56 -6.55 1.55 8.27
C THR A 56 -7.12 1.66 9.69
N ILE A 57 -7.12 0.55 10.44
CA ILE A 57 -7.64 0.52 11.83
C ILE A 57 -6.82 1.46 12.72
N ASP A 58 -5.50 1.43 12.57
CA ASP A 58 -4.59 2.29 13.33
C ASP A 58 -4.81 3.78 13.00
N LEU A 59 -4.97 4.11 11.71
CA LEU A 59 -5.34 5.45 11.28
C LEU A 59 -6.67 5.90 11.92
N MET A 60 -7.71 5.07 11.89
CA MET A 60 -8.99 5.38 12.53
C MET A 60 -8.83 5.64 14.03
N HIS A 61 -8.00 4.84 14.71
CA HIS A 61 -7.71 4.99 16.13
C HIS A 61 -7.05 6.35 16.41
N HIS A 62 -5.99 6.69 15.68
CA HIS A 62 -5.29 7.95 15.85
C HIS A 62 -6.11 9.17 15.44
N MET A 63 -6.93 9.05 14.40
CA MET A 63 -7.90 10.09 14.03
C MET A 63 -8.92 10.35 15.14
N LYS A 64 -9.45 9.29 15.77
CA LYS A 64 -10.38 9.44 16.90
C LYS A 64 -9.72 10.17 18.08
N LEU A 65 -8.49 9.82 18.41
CA LEU A 65 -7.72 10.51 19.46
C LEU A 65 -7.47 11.98 19.10
N ALA A 66 -7.07 12.27 17.86
CA ALA A 66 -6.85 13.64 17.40
C ALA A 66 -8.13 14.48 17.44
N LEU A 67 -9.28 13.90 17.06
CA LEU A 67 -10.58 14.57 17.15
C LEU A 67 -11.00 14.87 18.59
N GLN A 68 -10.68 13.99 19.54
CA GLN A 68 -10.96 14.22 20.96
C GLN A 68 -10.14 15.39 21.53
N HIS A 69 -8.91 15.60 21.03
CA HIS A 69 -8.00 16.65 21.48
C HIS A 69 -8.06 17.91 20.61
N GLN A 70 -9.08 18.07 19.75
CA GLN A 70 -9.17 19.14 18.77
C GLN A 70 -9.07 20.57 19.36
N ARG A 71 -9.41 20.77 20.65
CA ARG A 71 -9.29 22.08 21.30
C ARG A 71 -7.84 22.47 21.63
N ASP A 72 -6.97 21.49 21.85
CA ASP A 72 -5.61 21.69 22.37
C ASP A 72 -4.58 20.95 21.49
N PHE A 73 -4.63 21.18 20.18
CA PHE A 73 -3.71 20.55 19.21
C PHE A 73 -2.22 20.79 19.52
N GLY A 74 -1.90 21.86 20.27
CA GLY A 74 -0.54 22.14 20.72
C GLY A 74 -0.02 21.18 21.79
N GLU A 75 -0.90 20.38 22.41
CA GLU A 75 -0.54 19.39 23.44
C GLU A 75 -0.48 17.96 22.91
N LEU A 76 -0.76 17.73 21.62
CA LEU A 76 -0.68 16.37 21.07
C LEU A 76 0.76 15.85 21.18
N GLU A 77 0.95 14.73 21.86
CA GLU A 77 2.28 14.15 22.05
C GLU A 77 2.86 13.73 20.69
N TYR A 78 4.12 14.10 20.46
CA TYR A 78 4.88 13.80 19.23
C TYR A 78 4.75 12.35 18.70
N PRO A 79 4.74 11.29 19.54
CA PRO A 79 4.60 9.91 19.07
C PRO A 79 3.29 9.64 18.33
N GLN A 80 2.19 10.29 18.74
CA GLN A 80 0.86 10.08 18.17
C GLN A 80 0.78 10.62 16.74
N ILE A 81 1.42 11.75 16.48
CA ILE A 81 1.53 12.33 15.13
C ILE A 81 2.35 11.41 14.21
N GLY A 82 3.43 10.83 14.72
CA GLY A 82 4.25 9.88 13.97
C GLY A 82 3.46 8.65 13.49
N ASN A 83 2.71 8.01 14.40
CA ASN A 83 1.87 6.86 14.05
C ASN A 83 0.75 7.25 13.07
N LEU A 84 0.13 8.42 13.24
CA LEU A 84 -0.89 8.92 12.32
C LEU A 84 -0.33 9.09 10.88
N ILE A 85 0.88 9.65 10.76
CA ILE A 85 1.54 9.83 9.45
C ILE A 85 1.92 8.48 8.85
N ALA A 86 2.53 7.59 9.64
CA ALA A 86 2.97 6.27 9.18
C ALA A 86 1.78 5.40 8.73
N SER A 87 0.71 5.34 9.52
CA SER A 87 -0.53 4.63 9.20
C SER A 87 -1.18 5.18 7.92
N SER A 88 -1.22 6.51 7.77
CA SER A 88 -1.69 7.16 6.55
C SER A 88 -0.85 6.76 5.34
N ALA A 89 0.49 6.82 5.42
CA ALA A 89 1.36 6.48 4.31
C ALA A 89 1.19 5.02 3.85
N VAL A 90 1.20 4.06 4.79
CA VAL A 90 0.97 2.63 4.50
C VAL A 90 -0.38 2.41 3.85
N LEU A 91 -1.42 3.07 4.37
CA LEU A 91 -2.78 2.97 3.84
C LEU A 91 -2.84 3.40 2.37
N HIS A 92 -2.32 4.58 2.05
CA HIS A 92 -2.38 5.13 0.69
C HIS A 92 -1.59 4.29 -0.33
N ILE A 93 -0.39 3.85 0.04
CA ILE A 93 0.42 2.97 -0.81
C ILE A 93 -0.28 1.62 -1.02
N GLY A 94 -0.84 1.04 0.06
CA GLY A 94 -1.56 -0.23 0.01
C GLY A 94 -2.80 -0.17 -0.89
N ILE A 95 -3.59 0.90 -0.78
CA ILE A 95 -4.74 1.18 -1.66
C ILE A 95 -4.27 1.23 -3.12
N TYR A 96 -3.27 2.08 -3.42
CA TYR A 96 -2.76 2.26 -4.78
C TYR A 96 -2.32 0.95 -5.43
N LEU A 97 -1.60 0.10 -4.68
CA LEU A 97 -1.13 -1.18 -5.19
C LEU A 97 -2.27 -2.16 -5.43
N ALA A 98 -3.24 -2.26 -4.52
CA ALA A 98 -4.39 -3.14 -4.70
C ALA A 98 -5.22 -2.76 -5.93
N ILE A 99 -5.45 -1.46 -6.16
CA ILE A 99 -6.14 -0.96 -7.36
C ILE A 99 -5.33 -1.27 -8.61
N SER A 100 -4.03 -0.99 -8.60
CA SER A 100 -3.15 -1.27 -9.74
C SER A 100 -3.17 -2.75 -10.11
N GLN A 101 -3.24 -3.64 -9.13
CA GLN A 101 -3.38 -5.08 -9.36
C GLN A 101 -4.77 -5.45 -9.90
N LEU A 102 -5.84 -4.87 -9.37
CA LEU A 102 -7.21 -5.05 -9.89
C LEU A 102 -7.29 -4.66 -11.36
N VAL A 103 -6.82 -3.45 -11.70
CA VAL A 103 -6.73 -2.94 -13.08
C VAL A 103 -5.99 -3.92 -13.97
N THR A 104 -4.83 -4.40 -13.52
CA THR A 104 -4.00 -5.32 -14.32
C THR A 104 -4.70 -6.66 -14.52
N CYS A 105 -5.35 -7.19 -13.47
CA CYS A 105 -6.09 -8.45 -13.57
C CYS A 105 -7.29 -8.32 -14.52
N LEU A 106 -8.00 -7.19 -14.51
CA LEU A 106 -9.11 -6.92 -15.42
C LEU A 106 -8.63 -6.77 -16.86
N PHE A 107 -7.53 -6.05 -17.07
CA PHE A 107 -6.93 -5.93 -18.41
C PHE A 107 -6.49 -7.29 -18.94
N GLN A 108 -5.80 -8.11 -18.12
CA GLN A 108 -5.37 -9.45 -18.50
C GLN A 108 -6.56 -10.38 -18.77
N SER A 109 -7.64 -10.32 -17.98
CA SER A 109 -8.83 -11.15 -18.18
C SER A 109 -9.55 -10.84 -19.48
N GLN A 110 -9.59 -9.56 -19.87
CA GLN A 110 -10.28 -9.09 -21.07
C GLN A 110 -9.46 -9.29 -22.35
N VAL A 111 -8.18 -8.92 -22.34
CA VAL A 111 -7.35 -8.86 -23.57
C VAL A 111 -6.77 -10.22 -23.93
N LEU A 112 -6.37 -11.02 -22.95
CA LEU A 112 -5.64 -12.26 -23.19
C LEU A 112 -6.54 -13.49 -23.30
N GLY A 113 -7.84 -13.35 -23.04
CA GLY A 113 -8.82 -14.42 -23.24
C GLY A 113 -8.52 -15.68 -22.42
N PHE A 114 -8.18 -15.53 -21.13
CA PHE A 114 -7.89 -16.67 -20.25
C PHE A 114 -9.06 -17.67 -20.21
N GLU A 115 -8.78 -18.92 -20.58
CA GLU A 115 -9.75 -20.02 -20.63
C GLU A 115 -10.26 -20.40 -19.22
N ASP A 116 -9.38 -20.38 -18.22
CA ASP A 116 -9.76 -20.61 -16.82
C ASP A 116 -9.84 -19.27 -16.07
N LYS A 117 -11.06 -18.70 -16.03
CA LYS A 117 -11.35 -17.45 -15.32
C LYS A 117 -11.36 -17.62 -13.80
N SER A 118 -11.38 -18.85 -13.28
CA SER A 118 -11.67 -19.11 -11.86
C SER A 118 -10.61 -18.62 -10.86
N PRO A 119 -9.29 -18.74 -11.09
CA PRO A 119 -8.30 -18.27 -10.12
C PRO A 119 -8.14 -16.74 -10.14
N MET A 120 -8.23 -16.12 -11.32
CA MET A 120 -8.15 -14.67 -11.45
C MET A 120 -9.37 -13.97 -10.84
N MET A 121 -10.57 -14.53 -11.00
CA MET A 121 -11.78 -14.02 -10.35
C MET A 121 -11.71 -14.10 -8.82
N ARG A 122 -11.15 -15.19 -8.27
CA ARG A 122 -10.91 -15.31 -6.83
C ARG A 122 -9.97 -14.22 -6.33
N ARG A 123 -8.87 -13.97 -7.04
CA ARG A 123 -7.93 -12.91 -6.70
C ARG A 123 -8.61 -11.53 -6.73
N GLN A 124 -9.36 -11.22 -7.79
CA GLN A 124 -10.13 -9.97 -7.87
C GLN A 124 -11.08 -9.81 -6.68
N LEU A 125 -11.81 -10.87 -6.33
CA LEU A 125 -12.70 -10.86 -5.17
C LEU A 125 -11.95 -10.52 -3.87
N PHE A 126 -10.81 -11.17 -3.61
CA PHE A 126 -10.04 -10.90 -2.41
C PHE A 126 -9.46 -9.49 -2.37
N LEU A 127 -8.96 -8.97 -3.50
CA LEU A 127 -8.47 -7.60 -3.60
C LEU A 127 -9.58 -6.60 -3.31
N THR A 128 -10.76 -6.79 -3.91
CA THR A 128 -11.93 -5.94 -3.68
C THR A 128 -12.37 -5.99 -2.22
N LEU A 129 -12.48 -7.18 -1.63
CA LEU A 129 -12.84 -7.34 -0.22
C LEU A 129 -11.82 -6.67 0.70
N GLY A 130 -10.52 -6.84 0.42
CA GLY A 130 -9.44 -6.21 1.17
C GLY A 130 -9.40 -4.68 1.08
N LEU A 131 -10.00 -4.10 0.04
CA LEU A 131 -10.07 -2.65 -0.18
C LEU A 131 -11.28 -1.96 0.48
N VAL A 132 -12.32 -2.71 0.85
CA VAL A 132 -13.58 -2.12 1.38
C VAL A 132 -13.31 -1.20 2.57
N LEU A 133 -12.60 -1.69 3.59
CA LEU A 133 -12.31 -0.91 4.79
C LEU A 133 -11.36 0.26 4.51
N PRO A 134 -10.17 0.06 3.87
CA PRO A 134 -9.28 1.15 3.46
C PRO A 134 -9.97 2.32 2.75
N VAL A 135 -10.74 2.01 1.70
CA VAL A 135 -11.43 3.02 0.89
C VAL A 135 -12.50 3.74 1.71
N SER A 136 -13.29 2.99 2.48
CA SER A 136 -14.34 3.58 3.33
C SER A 136 -13.78 4.60 4.32
N VAL A 137 -12.62 4.31 4.93
CA VAL A 137 -11.98 5.22 5.88
C VAL A 137 -11.41 6.45 5.19
N VAL A 138 -10.76 6.31 4.04
CA VAL A 138 -10.29 7.47 3.27
C VAL A 138 -11.47 8.38 2.92
N CYS A 139 -12.57 7.82 2.41
CA CYS A 139 -13.78 8.58 2.05
C CYS A 139 -14.43 9.26 3.27
N PHE A 140 -14.50 8.58 4.41
CA PHE A 140 -14.98 9.18 5.67
C PHE A 140 -14.06 10.29 6.18
N SER A 141 -12.75 10.10 6.09
CA SER A 141 -11.73 11.04 6.56
C SER A 141 -11.78 12.34 5.77
N VAL A 142 -11.98 12.24 4.46
CA VAL A 142 -12.24 13.39 3.60
C VAL A 142 -13.47 14.15 4.11
N GLY A 143 -14.61 13.47 4.28
CA GLY A 143 -15.87 14.13 4.62
C GLY A 143 -15.89 14.81 6.01
N SER A 144 -15.26 14.20 7.01
CA SER A 144 -15.28 14.67 8.40
C SER A 144 -14.27 15.77 8.70
N THR A 145 -13.14 15.80 7.99
CA THR A 145 -12.01 16.67 8.33
C THR A 145 -12.00 17.99 7.55
N PHE A 146 -12.96 18.21 6.64
CA PHE A 146 -13.07 19.35 5.71
C PHE A 146 -12.94 20.76 6.32
N ASN A 147 -13.16 20.92 7.63
CA ASN A 147 -13.33 22.24 8.24
C ASN A 147 -12.12 22.83 8.96
N TYR A 148 -11.05 22.09 9.32
CA TYR A 148 -10.00 22.67 10.20
C TYR A 148 -8.53 22.32 9.89
N LEU A 149 -8.19 21.14 9.37
CA LEU A 149 -6.79 20.78 9.04
C LEU A 149 -6.51 20.63 7.53
N VAL A 150 -7.55 20.77 6.72
CA VAL A 150 -7.70 20.08 5.43
C VAL A 150 -7.61 20.88 4.14
N PRO A 151 -7.83 22.22 4.09
CA PRO A 151 -7.93 22.91 2.80
C PRO A 151 -6.69 22.81 1.87
N ARG A 152 -5.55 22.30 2.34
CA ARG A 152 -4.29 22.24 1.56
C ARG A 152 -3.78 20.86 1.14
N MET A 153 -4.01 19.78 1.90
CA MET A 153 -3.54 18.43 1.51
C MET A 153 -4.59 17.60 0.76
N ILE A 154 -5.88 17.94 0.87
CA ILE A 154 -7.00 17.11 0.40
C ILE A 154 -7.41 17.26 -1.07
N PRO A 155 -7.26 18.40 -1.78
CA PRO A 155 -7.71 18.47 -3.18
C PRO A 155 -7.05 17.40 -4.06
N LEU A 156 -5.80 17.03 -3.78
CA LEU A 156 -5.03 16.04 -4.53
C LEU A 156 -5.33 14.58 -4.12
N SER A 157 -5.46 14.28 -2.83
CA SER A 157 -5.88 12.96 -2.35
C SER A 157 -7.35 12.66 -2.67
N PHE A 158 -8.22 13.67 -2.71
CA PHE A 158 -9.59 13.56 -3.18
C PHE A 158 -9.68 13.34 -4.70
N LEU A 159 -8.91 14.08 -5.51
CA LEU A 159 -8.85 13.83 -6.96
C LEU A 159 -8.29 12.43 -7.26
N PHE A 160 -7.31 11.98 -6.49
CA PHE A 160 -6.77 10.63 -6.61
C PHE A 160 -7.79 9.56 -6.20
N GLY A 161 -8.36 9.65 -5.00
CA GLY A 161 -9.39 8.72 -4.50
C GLY A 161 -10.63 8.69 -5.38
N PHE A 162 -11.11 9.84 -5.85
CA PHE A 162 -12.23 9.94 -6.76
C PHE A 162 -11.92 9.33 -8.13
N SER A 163 -10.72 9.56 -8.69
CA SER A 163 -10.33 8.93 -9.96
C SER A 163 -10.27 7.40 -9.87
N VAL A 164 -9.82 6.91 -8.73
CA VAL A 164 -9.70 5.49 -8.39
C VAL A 164 -11.07 4.83 -8.17
N GLU A 165 -11.97 5.48 -7.42
CA GLU A 165 -13.32 4.98 -7.16
C GLU A 165 -14.16 5.01 -8.43
N LEU A 166 -14.05 6.08 -9.23
CA LEU A 166 -14.72 6.17 -10.53
C LEU A 166 -14.25 5.04 -11.45
N TYR A 167 -12.95 4.75 -11.46
CA TYR A 167 -12.38 3.64 -12.23
C TYR A 167 -12.88 2.29 -11.74
N SER A 168 -12.83 2.03 -10.43
CA SER A 168 -13.28 0.77 -9.82
C SER A 168 -14.79 0.56 -9.99
N PHE A 169 -15.58 1.63 -9.94
CA PHE A 169 -17.02 1.61 -10.19
C PHE A 169 -17.33 1.36 -11.68
N CYS A 170 -16.60 2.01 -12.60
CA CYS A 170 -16.71 1.75 -14.04
C CYS A 170 -16.38 0.29 -14.38
N ASP A 171 -15.35 -0.28 -13.77
CA ASP A 171 -14.99 -1.69 -13.93
C ASP A 171 -16.04 -2.63 -13.33
N LEU A 172 -16.57 -2.33 -12.14
CA LEU A 172 -17.67 -3.09 -11.55
C LEU A 172 -18.91 -3.10 -12.46
N VAL A 173 -19.31 -1.93 -12.96
CA VAL A 173 -20.45 -1.79 -13.88
C VAL A 173 -20.17 -2.50 -15.21
N GLY A 174 -18.93 -2.41 -15.73
CA GLY A 174 -18.50 -3.15 -16.92
C GLY A 174 -18.45 -4.68 -16.72
N LEU A 175 -18.34 -5.16 -15.48
CA LEU A 175 -18.41 -6.59 -15.14
C LEU A 175 -19.87 -7.10 -15.12
N PHE A 176 -20.83 -6.23 -14.79
CA PHE A 176 -22.26 -6.56 -14.76
C PHE A 176 -22.95 -6.37 -16.12
N ILE A 177 -22.45 -5.47 -16.95
CA ILE A 177 -22.99 -5.22 -18.29
C ILE A 177 -21.98 -5.82 -19.25
N ASP A 178 -22.34 -6.95 -19.89
CA ASP A 178 -21.53 -7.79 -20.80
C ASP A 178 -21.11 -7.03 -22.09
N PHE A 179 -20.47 -5.86 -21.92
CA PHE A 179 -20.06 -4.96 -22.97
C PHE A 179 -18.80 -5.52 -23.61
N LYS A 180 -18.85 -5.79 -24.91
CA LYS A 180 -17.64 -5.95 -25.71
C LYS A 180 -16.84 -4.66 -25.60
N TYR A 181 -15.78 -4.67 -24.78
CA TYR A 181 -14.88 -3.54 -24.59
C TYR A 181 -14.31 -3.14 -25.95
N SER A 182 -14.72 -1.97 -26.44
CA SER A 182 -14.13 -1.39 -27.64
C SER A 182 -12.75 -0.81 -27.28
N ALA A 183 -11.86 -0.67 -28.26
CA ALA A 183 -10.55 -0.04 -28.06
C ALA A 183 -10.64 1.34 -27.38
N VAL A 184 -11.76 2.05 -27.57
CA VAL A 184 -12.04 3.33 -26.91
C VAL A 184 -12.12 3.18 -25.39
N VAL A 185 -12.77 2.13 -24.90
CA VAL A 185 -12.92 1.89 -23.46
C VAL A 185 -11.54 1.61 -22.86
N THR A 186 -10.71 0.80 -23.51
CA THR A 186 -9.33 0.53 -23.07
C THR A 186 -8.47 1.80 -23.01
N ILE A 187 -8.57 2.68 -24.02
CA ILE A 187 -7.85 3.96 -24.05
C ILE A 187 -8.30 4.88 -22.90
N VAL A 188 -9.61 4.95 -22.65
CA VAL A 188 -10.15 5.72 -21.52
C VAL A 188 -9.63 5.18 -20.20
N HIS A 189 -9.62 3.86 -20.01
CA HIS A 189 -9.11 3.24 -18.80
C HIS A 189 -7.62 3.52 -18.60
N PHE A 190 -6.80 3.35 -19.64
CA PHE A 190 -5.38 3.67 -19.60
C PHE A 190 -5.11 5.16 -19.29
N THR A 191 -5.94 6.06 -19.83
CA THR A 191 -5.82 7.50 -19.60
C THR A 191 -6.17 7.85 -18.15
N ILE A 192 -7.24 7.29 -17.60
CA ILE A 192 -7.62 7.46 -16.19
C ILE A 192 -6.52 6.92 -15.29
N PHE A 193 -5.98 5.73 -15.58
CA PHE A 193 -4.86 5.15 -14.84
C PHE A 193 -3.62 6.05 -14.83
N CYS A 194 -3.19 6.54 -16.01
CA CYS A 194 -2.06 7.47 -16.10
C CYS A 194 -2.32 8.77 -15.33
N PHE A 195 -3.54 9.28 -15.37
CA PHE A 195 -3.95 10.46 -14.61
C PHE A 195 -3.90 10.19 -13.10
N SER A 196 -4.41 9.05 -12.64
CA SER A 196 -4.32 8.63 -11.24
C SER A 196 -2.88 8.49 -10.76
N ILE A 197 -1.99 7.90 -11.56
CA ILE A 197 -0.53 7.85 -11.25
C ILE A 197 0.03 9.27 -11.10
N LYS A 198 -0.28 10.16 -12.04
CA LYS A 198 0.23 11.53 -12.01
C LYS A 198 -0.29 12.29 -10.78
N CYS A 199 -1.58 12.16 -10.47
CA CYS A 199 -2.18 12.73 -9.26
C CYS A 199 -1.56 12.16 -7.99
N PHE A 200 -1.29 10.84 -7.95
CA PHE A 200 -0.59 10.20 -6.84
C PHE A 200 0.82 10.76 -6.66
N ILE A 201 1.61 10.83 -7.73
CA ILE A 201 2.97 11.37 -7.68
C ILE A 201 2.93 12.84 -7.22
N LEU A 202 2.02 13.65 -7.73
CA LEU A 202 1.89 15.05 -7.33
C LEU A 202 1.43 15.20 -5.88
N PHE A 203 0.50 14.35 -5.42
CA PHE A 203 0.07 14.30 -4.02
C PHE A 203 1.24 13.96 -3.12
N PHE A 204 1.94 12.88 -3.45
CA PHE A 204 3.09 12.38 -2.73
C PHE A 204 4.22 13.42 -2.66
N LEU A 205 4.55 14.06 -3.79
CA LEU A 205 5.54 15.12 -3.84
C LEU A 205 5.10 16.36 -3.07
N SER A 206 3.81 16.70 -3.08
CA SER A 206 3.26 17.83 -2.31
C SER A 206 3.35 17.57 -0.80
N ASP A 207 2.94 16.39 -0.34
CA ASP A 207 3.02 15.98 1.07
C ASP A 207 4.49 15.95 1.53
N VAL A 208 5.36 15.34 0.74
CA VAL A 208 6.80 15.29 1.03
C VAL A 208 7.39 16.70 1.04
N SER A 209 7.08 17.53 0.04
CA SER A 209 7.56 18.92 -0.03
C SER A 209 7.08 19.74 1.16
N TYR A 210 5.82 19.60 1.57
CA TYR A 210 5.28 20.30 2.74
C TYR A 210 5.98 19.87 4.04
N ILE A 211 6.16 18.55 4.23
CA ILE A 211 6.94 18.01 5.34
C ILE A 211 8.40 18.50 5.28
N MET A 212 8.95 18.72 4.10
CA MET A 212 10.33 19.18 3.90
C MET A 212 10.49 20.71 4.08
N ASP A 213 9.48 21.54 3.82
CA ASP A 213 9.62 23.01 3.75
C ASP A 213 9.60 23.68 5.15
N GLU A 214 9.02 23.06 6.17
CA GLU A 214 9.05 23.52 7.59
C GLU A 214 10.41 23.24 8.28
N SER A 215 11.48 23.67 7.61
CA SER A 215 12.88 23.52 7.98
C SER A 215 13.24 24.36 9.21
N ASN A 216 13.13 23.74 10.40
CA ASN A 216 14.18 23.71 11.43
C ASN A 216 13.76 23.03 12.75
N LEU A 217 12.47 22.71 12.95
CA LEU A 217 12.00 22.29 14.27
C LEU A 217 11.80 20.78 14.49
N ILE A 218 11.74 19.93 13.46
CA ILE A 218 11.19 18.58 13.67
C ILE A 218 12.03 17.47 13.00
N PRO A 219 12.64 16.54 13.77
CA PRO A 219 13.41 15.39 13.27
C PRO A 219 12.59 14.33 12.49
N HIS A 220 11.26 14.46 12.43
CA HIS A 220 10.34 13.46 11.87
C HIS A 220 10.28 13.42 10.33
N LYS A 221 11.12 14.15 9.59
CA LYS A 221 11.13 14.15 8.10
C LYS A 221 11.46 12.79 7.47
N ARG A 222 12.00 11.84 8.24
CA ARG A 222 12.37 10.50 7.73
C ARG A 222 11.22 9.49 7.77
N CYS A 223 10.25 9.71 8.65
CA CYS A 223 9.15 8.80 8.98
C CYS A 223 8.24 8.34 7.83
N TYR A 224 8.24 9.08 6.73
CA TYR A 224 7.32 8.82 5.62
C TYR A 224 7.79 7.67 4.73
N PHE A 225 9.11 7.45 4.67
CA PHE A 225 9.74 6.44 3.80
C PHE A 225 10.52 5.38 4.56
N VAL A 226 10.81 5.64 5.84
CA VAL A 226 11.46 4.69 6.73
C VAL A 226 10.64 4.58 8.01
N PRO A 227 10.67 3.40 8.65
CA PRO A 227 10.00 3.17 9.94
C PRO A 227 10.21 4.33 10.91
N CYS A 228 9.10 4.80 11.49
CA CYS A 228 9.09 5.89 12.46
C CYS A 228 9.50 5.46 13.85
N ALA A 229 9.26 4.20 14.17
CA ALA A 229 9.54 3.66 15.48
C ALA A 229 11.05 3.46 15.58
N PRO A 230 11.75 4.04 16.57
CA PRO A 230 13.11 3.67 16.90
C PRO A 230 13.09 2.34 17.64
N GLN A 231 12.51 1.33 16.99
CA GLN A 231 12.56 -0.05 17.41
C GLN A 231 13.73 -0.73 16.72
N ASP A 232 14.42 -1.54 17.47
CA ASP A 232 15.49 -2.35 16.93
C ASP A 232 14.90 -3.55 16.18
N ILE A 233 15.58 -3.96 15.11
CA ILE A 233 15.13 -5.09 14.30
C ILE A 233 15.20 -6.43 15.05
N ASP A 234 15.89 -6.48 16.20
CA ASP A 234 16.03 -7.67 17.05
C ASP A 234 14.82 -7.89 17.97
N GLU A 235 13.88 -6.94 18.04
CA GLU A 235 12.61 -7.11 18.72
C GLU A 235 11.78 -8.23 18.08
N TRP A 236 11.18 -9.07 18.92
CA TRP A 236 10.57 -10.35 18.48
C TRP A 236 9.44 -10.19 17.46
N ASP A 237 8.63 -9.15 17.58
CA ASP A 237 7.54 -8.82 16.64
C ASP A 237 8.08 -8.39 15.27
N GLN A 238 9.20 -7.65 15.25
CA GLN A 238 9.90 -7.23 14.03
C GLN A 238 10.53 -8.42 13.31
N VAL A 239 11.31 -9.23 14.05
CA VAL A 239 11.93 -10.46 13.53
C VAL A 239 10.88 -11.43 13.03
N PHE A 240 9.81 -11.66 13.81
CA PHE A 240 8.75 -12.58 13.44
C PHE A 240 8.06 -12.17 12.14
N SER A 241 7.66 -10.90 12.02
CA SER A 241 7.02 -10.38 10.81
C SER A 241 7.90 -10.57 9.58
N LEU A 242 9.20 -10.23 9.71
CA LEU A 242 10.17 -10.41 8.64
C LEU A 242 10.39 -11.88 8.28
N LEU A 243 10.54 -12.76 9.28
CA LEU A 243 10.72 -14.20 9.06
C LEU A 243 9.52 -14.83 8.36
N VAL A 244 8.29 -14.45 8.75
CA VAL A 244 7.08 -14.94 8.09
C VAL A 244 7.05 -14.49 6.62
N ALA A 245 7.34 -13.21 6.34
CA ALA A 245 7.37 -12.71 4.97
C ALA A 245 8.46 -13.39 4.12
N LEU A 246 9.65 -13.60 4.68
CA LEU A 246 10.74 -14.33 4.03
C LEU A 246 10.40 -15.81 3.82
N PHE A 247 9.74 -16.45 4.79
CA PHE A 247 9.30 -17.83 4.65
C PHE A 247 8.27 -17.96 3.53
N LEU A 248 7.28 -17.08 3.46
CA LEU A 248 6.31 -17.04 2.36
C LEU A 248 6.99 -16.75 1.01
N PHE A 249 7.97 -15.85 0.98
CA PHE A 249 8.80 -15.59 -0.20
C PHE A 249 9.51 -16.86 -0.68
N LEU A 250 10.20 -17.57 0.23
CA LEU A 250 10.95 -18.77 -0.10
C LEU A 250 10.03 -19.95 -0.44
N TYR A 251 8.89 -20.08 0.21
CA TYR A 251 7.89 -21.09 -0.11
C TYR A 251 7.40 -20.94 -1.55
N GLU A 252 7.10 -19.69 -1.96
CA GLU A 252 6.55 -19.40 -3.27
C GLU A 252 7.61 -19.43 -4.38
N PHE A 253 8.74 -18.75 -4.20
CA PHE A 253 9.76 -18.58 -5.25
C PHE A 253 10.97 -19.49 -5.08
N GLY A 254 11.13 -20.18 -3.95
CA GLY A 254 12.35 -20.92 -3.65
C GLY A 254 12.68 -21.97 -4.70
N LEU A 255 11.69 -22.73 -5.16
CA LEU A 255 11.92 -23.73 -6.22
C LEU A 255 12.31 -23.07 -7.55
N GLY A 256 11.68 -21.95 -7.90
CA GLY A 256 12.00 -21.17 -9.10
C GLY A 256 13.42 -20.59 -9.06
N ILE A 257 13.82 -20.01 -7.92
CA ILE A 257 15.16 -19.47 -7.68
C ILE A 257 16.19 -20.59 -7.75
N LEU A 258 15.97 -21.71 -7.06
CA LEU A 258 16.88 -22.87 -7.09
C LEU A 258 17.06 -23.41 -8.51
N ASN A 259 15.98 -23.50 -9.30
CA ASN A 259 16.05 -23.93 -10.69
C ASN A 259 16.79 -22.92 -11.58
N ALA A 260 16.57 -21.62 -11.38
CA ALA A 260 17.28 -20.57 -12.10
C ALA A 260 18.79 -20.58 -11.79
N VAL A 261 19.14 -20.70 -10.51
CA VAL A 261 20.53 -20.83 -10.05
C VAL A 261 21.17 -22.09 -10.63
N LYS A 262 20.47 -23.24 -10.59
CA LYS A 262 20.98 -24.49 -11.19
C LYS A 262 21.22 -24.37 -12.69
N LYS A 263 20.29 -23.74 -13.43
CA LYS A 263 20.45 -23.48 -14.88
C LYS A 263 21.60 -22.51 -15.16
N GLY A 264 21.71 -21.41 -14.41
CA GLY A 264 22.80 -20.46 -14.52
C GLY A 264 24.16 -21.08 -14.19
N PHE A 265 24.21 -21.96 -13.19
CA PHE A 265 25.40 -22.71 -12.84
C PHE A 265 25.76 -23.74 -13.92
N GLN A 266 24.77 -24.37 -14.55
CA GLN A 266 24.99 -25.26 -15.70
C GLN A 266 25.52 -24.51 -16.92
N THR A 267 24.94 -23.37 -17.29
CA THR A 267 25.44 -22.55 -18.41
C THR A 267 26.83 -21.99 -18.12
N TRP A 268 27.11 -21.60 -16.88
CA TRP A 268 28.45 -21.17 -16.47
C TRP A 268 29.47 -22.31 -16.55
N LEU A 269 29.15 -23.50 -16.04
CA LEU A 269 30.02 -24.67 -16.12
C LEU A 269 30.34 -25.06 -17.57
N THR A 270 29.35 -25.08 -18.47
CA THR A 270 29.61 -25.39 -19.90
C THR A 270 30.42 -24.32 -20.63
N ALA A 271 30.53 -23.10 -20.09
CA ALA A 271 31.37 -22.05 -20.66
C ALA A 271 32.81 -22.09 -20.14
N VAL A 272 33.05 -22.81 -19.04
CA VAL A 272 34.37 -22.92 -18.37
C VAL A 272 35.13 -24.19 -18.80
N TRP A 273 34.46 -25.16 -19.42
CA TRP A 273 35.03 -26.41 -19.93
C TRP A 273 34.95 -26.45 -21.46
#